data_AF-A0A356M3Z1-F1
#
_entry.id   AF-A0A356M3Z1-F1
#
_cell.length_a   1.000
_cell.length_b   1.000
_cell.length_c   1.000
_cell.angle_alpha   90.00
_cell.angle_beta   90.00
_cell.angle_gamma   90.00
#
_symmetry.space_group_name_H-M   'P 1'
#
loop_
_entity.id
_entity.type
_entity.pdbx_description
1 polymer ?
#
loop_
_entity_poly.entity_id
_entity_poly.type
_entity_poly.pdbx_seq_one_letter_code
_entity_poly.pdbx_strand_id
1 'polypeptide(L)'
;MRSSARSFWTPCLAYLDSSAHNTAAILRPMIREDPSMPEDKLEPIYDQVVRTIAEVTGLPAGELNGQTALITDIGLDSLAIFEIVINLEETYGIRISDEEIDQVKTISQIVDYIAQHLPAHSGKQD
;
A
#
# COMPACT_ATOMS: atom_id res chain seq x y z
N MET A 1 6.14 16.76 -56.03
CA MET A 1 7.32 17.63 -56.23
C MET A 1 7.24 18.76 -55.20
N ARG A 2 8.29 18.86 -54.36
CA ARG A 2 8.80 19.96 -53.51
C ARG A 2 7.89 21.16 -53.14
N SER A 3 7.80 21.45 -51.83
CA SER A 3 8.21 22.73 -51.17
C SER A 3 7.87 22.61 -49.66
N SER A 4 8.83 22.44 -48.73
CA SER A 4 9.77 23.43 -48.16
C SER A 4 9.03 24.62 -47.52
N ALA A 5 8.73 24.55 -46.23
CA ALA A 5 9.53 24.97 -45.07
C ALA A 5 9.16 26.41 -44.64
N ARG A 6 8.51 26.52 -43.47
CA ARG A 6 8.09 27.78 -42.84
C ARG A 6 9.28 28.47 -42.18
N SER A 7 9.54 29.68 -42.63
CA SER A 7 10.33 30.71 -41.95
C SER A 7 9.65 31.13 -40.65
N PHE A 8 10.42 31.43 -39.61
CA PHE A 8 10.28 32.60 -38.71
C PHE A 8 11.27 32.47 -37.54
N TRP A 9 12.56 32.66 -37.84
CA TRP A 9 13.52 33.31 -36.93
C TRP A 9 13.10 34.81 -36.83
N THR A 10 13.24 35.58 -35.75
CA THR A 10 14.14 35.58 -34.59
C THR A 10 13.58 36.56 -33.52
N PRO A 11 14.15 36.57 -32.29
CA PRO A 11 13.66 37.18 -31.04
C PRO A 11 14.23 38.59 -30.77
N CYS A 12 13.77 39.26 -29.70
CA CYS A 12 14.59 39.84 -28.60
C CYS A 12 13.86 40.97 -27.82
N LEU A 13 14.09 40.95 -26.49
CA LEU A 13 14.19 42.08 -25.55
C LEU A 13 12.91 42.81 -25.06
N ALA A 14 12.60 42.61 -23.77
CA ALA A 14 12.57 43.63 -22.69
C ALA A 14 11.75 43.06 -21.51
N TYR A 15 12.34 42.68 -20.38
CA TYR A 15 12.81 43.53 -19.26
C TYR A 15 11.71 43.82 -18.21
N LEU A 16 12.15 43.66 -16.96
CA LEU A 16 11.47 43.60 -15.66
C LEU A 16 10.44 44.70 -15.29
N ASP A 17 9.46 44.29 -14.48
CA ASP A 17 9.06 44.91 -13.19
C ASP A 17 8.34 43.82 -12.36
N SER A 18 8.93 43.21 -11.30
CA SER A 18 9.14 43.69 -9.93
C SER A 18 7.87 44.03 -9.13
N SER A 19 7.20 43.02 -8.56
CA SER A 19 6.73 43.12 -7.17
C SER A 19 6.44 41.73 -6.59
N ALA A 20 7.37 41.29 -5.73
CA ALA A 20 7.26 40.09 -4.94
C ALA A 20 6.38 40.35 -3.71
N HIS A 21 5.30 39.59 -3.59
CA HIS A 21 4.77 39.15 -2.31
C HIS A 21 4.49 37.65 -2.40
N ASN A 22 5.53 36.84 -2.23
CA ASN A 22 5.32 35.49 -1.70
C ASN A 22 6.53 35.07 -0.86
N THR A 23 6.64 35.71 0.30
CA THR A 23 7.52 35.28 1.39
C THR A 23 6.87 34.08 2.07
N ALA A 24 7.41 32.89 1.81
CA ALA A 24 7.80 31.92 2.84
C ALA A 24 8.09 30.56 2.20
N ALA A 25 9.31 30.40 1.70
CA ALA A 25 9.92 29.09 1.65
C ALA A 25 10.27 28.67 3.10
N ILE A 26 9.47 27.79 3.69
CA ILE A 26 9.78 27.00 4.88
C ILE A 26 9.25 25.59 4.54
N LEU A 27 10.04 24.78 3.84
CA LEU A 27 10.91 23.72 4.37
C LEU A 27 10.21 22.35 4.47
N ARG A 28 10.80 21.40 3.72
CA ARG A 28 10.73 19.92 3.83
C ARG A 28 9.64 19.21 2.98
N PRO A 29 9.97 18.06 2.36
CA PRO A 29 10.81 17.94 1.20
C PRO A 29 10.10 17.14 0.09
N MET A 30 10.77 17.03 -1.05
CA MET A 30 10.47 16.07 -2.11
C MET A 30 10.17 14.68 -1.53
N ILE A 31 8.92 14.25 -1.60
CA ILE A 31 8.63 12.85 -1.84
C ILE A 31 8.27 12.75 -3.32
N ARG A 32 9.31 12.60 -4.16
CA ARG A 32 9.17 11.70 -5.29
C ARG A 32 9.20 10.32 -4.67
N GLU A 33 8.04 9.75 -4.40
CA GLU A 33 7.92 8.30 -4.51
C GLU A 33 8.01 8.06 -6.02
N ASP A 34 9.24 7.78 -6.47
CA ASP A 34 9.46 7.25 -7.80
C ASP A 34 8.78 5.86 -7.84
N PRO A 35 7.84 5.64 -8.77
CA PRO A 35 7.01 4.44 -8.83
C PRO A 35 7.81 3.29 -9.41
N SER A 36 8.53 2.58 -8.55
CA SER A 36 9.27 1.38 -8.92
C SER A 36 8.88 0.19 -8.05
N MET A 37 7.64 -0.30 -8.19
CA MET A 37 7.41 -1.75 -8.23
C MET A 37 6.02 -2.08 -8.80
N PRO A 38 5.87 -3.07 -9.70
CA PRO A 38 4.58 -3.72 -9.89
C PRO A 38 4.30 -4.66 -8.69
N GLU A 39 3.94 -4.09 -7.54
CA GLU A 39 3.51 -4.77 -6.29
C GLU A 39 2.05 -4.45 -5.90
N ASP A 40 1.32 -3.81 -6.81
CA ASP A 40 0.01 -3.16 -6.62
C ASP A 40 -1.11 -4.06 -6.05
N LYS A 41 -0.94 -5.39 -6.02
CA LYS A 41 -1.99 -6.33 -5.62
C LYS A 41 -1.83 -6.89 -4.19
N LEU A 42 -0.64 -6.82 -3.60
CA LEU A 42 -0.34 -7.39 -2.28
C LEU A 42 -0.27 -6.35 -1.17
N GLU A 43 0.18 -5.14 -1.46
CA GLU A 43 0.13 -4.01 -0.52
C GLU A 43 -1.27 -3.79 0.09
N PRO A 44 -2.38 -3.75 -0.69
CA PRO A 44 -3.71 -3.55 -0.09
C PRO A 44 -4.13 -4.70 0.83
N ILE A 45 -3.66 -5.93 0.56
CA ILE A 45 -3.97 -7.09 1.41
C ILE A 45 -3.17 -7.00 2.71
N TYR A 46 -1.88 -6.67 2.61
CA TYR A 46 -1.00 -6.52 3.75
C TYR A 46 -1.49 -5.42 4.70
N ASP A 47 -1.78 -4.23 4.19
CA ASP A 47 -2.30 -3.12 4.99
C ASP A 47 -3.60 -3.49 5.71
N GLN A 48 -4.52 -4.16 5.01
CA GLN A 48 -5.78 -4.58 5.61
C GLN A 48 -5.55 -5.62 6.71
N VAL A 49 -4.68 -6.62 6.50
CA VAL A 49 -4.36 -7.63 7.52
C VAL A 49 -3.72 -6.98 8.75
N VAL A 50 -2.71 -6.12 8.53
CA VAL A 50 -2.02 -5.39 9.60
C VAL A 50 -3.00 -4.51 10.37
N ARG A 51 -3.94 -3.86 9.67
CA ARG A 51 -4.97 -3.04 10.29
C ARG A 51 -5.92 -3.88 11.15
N THR A 52 -6.41 -5.01 10.65
CA THR A 52 -7.26 -5.92 11.44
C THR A 52 -6.53 -6.39 12.71
N ILE A 53 -5.25 -6.75 12.59
CA ILE A 53 -4.43 -7.15 13.73
C ILE A 53 -4.24 -5.98 14.70
N ALA A 54 -3.92 -4.79 14.21
CA ALA A 54 -3.77 -3.59 15.03
C ALA A 54 -5.06 -3.24 15.79
N GLU A 55 -6.23 -3.42 15.18
CA GLU A 55 -7.54 -3.19 15.82
C GLU A 55 -7.83 -4.20 16.93
N VAL A 56 -7.51 -5.48 16.73
CA VAL A 56 -7.72 -6.54 17.73
C VAL A 56 -6.71 -6.43 18.88
N THR A 57 -5.46 -6.09 18.58
CA THR A 57 -4.35 -6.08 19.54
C THR A 57 -4.14 -4.75 20.22
N GLY A 58 -4.61 -3.66 19.62
CA GLY A 58 -4.32 -2.29 20.03
C GLY A 58 -2.88 -1.84 19.76
N LEU A 59 -2.09 -2.64 19.02
CA LEU A 59 -0.70 -2.30 18.67
C LEU A 59 -0.65 -1.41 17.42
N PRO A 60 0.31 -0.47 17.33
CA PRO A 60 0.48 0.34 16.13
C PRO A 60 1.01 -0.51 14.96
N ALA A 61 0.55 -0.22 13.75
CA ALA A 61 1.00 -0.90 12.53
C ALA A 61 2.53 -0.88 12.34
N GLY A 62 3.22 0.15 12.85
CA GLY A 62 4.67 0.25 12.79
C GLY A 62 5.43 -0.78 13.65
N GLU A 63 4.77 -1.43 14.61
CA GLU A 63 5.33 -2.52 15.41
C GLU A 63 5.02 -3.91 14.82
N LEU A 64 4.12 -3.97 13.83
CA LEU A 64 3.71 -5.19 13.16
C LEU A 64 4.55 -5.39 11.91
N ASN A 65 5.43 -6.41 11.93
CA ASN A 65 6.23 -6.79 10.78
C ASN A 65 5.66 -8.07 10.15
N GLY A 66 5.82 -8.23 8.84
CA GLY A 66 5.42 -9.45 8.13
C GLY A 66 5.97 -10.74 8.75
N GLN A 67 7.18 -10.67 9.29
CA GLN A 67 7.87 -11.78 9.94
C GLN A 67 7.53 -11.94 11.44
N THR A 68 6.79 -11.00 12.03
CA THR A 68 6.42 -11.08 13.45
C THR A 68 5.51 -12.28 13.68
N ALA A 69 5.84 -13.09 14.67
CA ALA A 69 5.03 -14.24 15.04
C ALA A 69 3.88 -13.82 15.97
N LEU A 70 2.65 -14.15 15.57
CA LEU A 70 1.43 -13.75 16.27
C LEU A 70 1.39 -14.30 17.70
N ILE A 71 1.74 -15.58 17.88
CA ILE A 71 1.68 -16.24 19.18
C ILE A 71 2.92 -15.92 20.03
N THR A 72 4.13 -15.97 19.46
CA THR A 72 5.37 -15.93 20.25
C THR A 72 5.93 -14.53 20.45
N ASP A 73 5.77 -13.62 19.48
CA ASP A 73 6.28 -12.24 19.60
C ASP A 73 5.21 -11.28 20.14
N ILE A 74 3.99 -11.35 19.58
CA ILE A 74 2.89 -10.47 20.01
C ILE A 74 2.15 -11.06 21.22
N GLY A 75 2.15 -12.38 21.38
CA GLY A 75 1.45 -13.03 22.49
C GLY A 75 -0.06 -13.13 22.26
N LEU A 76 -0.51 -13.29 21.01
CA LEU A 76 -1.93 -13.47 20.72
C LEU A 76 -2.45 -14.77 21.30
N ASP A 77 -3.60 -14.67 21.97
CA ASP A 77 -4.36 -15.83 22.41
C ASP A 77 -5.05 -16.49 21.21
N SER A 78 -5.35 -17.79 21.32
CA SER A 78 -6.00 -18.55 20.24
C SER A 78 -7.35 -17.98 19.85
N LEU A 79 -8.08 -17.38 20.80
CA LEU A 79 -9.34 -16.68 20.54
C LEU A 79 -9.15 -15.43 19.67
N ALA A 80 -8.10 -14.64 19.93
CA ALA A 80 -7.80 -13.43 19.15
C ALA A 80 -7.42 -13.78 17.71
N ILE A 81 -6.67 -14.87 17.52
CA ILE A 81 -6.33 -15.39 16.19
C ILE A 81 -7.61 -15.80 15.44
N PHE A 82 -8.54 -16.48 16.12
CA PHE A 82 -9.81 -16.88 15.53
C PHE A 82 -10.65 -15.66 15.09
N GLU A 83 -10.70 -14.60 15.89
CA GLU A 83 -11.37 -13.34 15.52
C GLU A 83 -10.76 -12.69 14.28
N ILE A 84 -9.43 -12.61 14.21
CA ILE A 84 -8.70 -12.06 13.05
C ILE A 84 -9.02 -12.89 11.80
N VAL A 85 -8.97 -14.22 11.90
CA VAL A 85 -9.25 -15.12 10.76
C VAL A 85 -10.69 -14.95 10.27
N ILE A 86 -11.69 -14.95 11.16
CA ILE A 86 -13.10 -14.74 10.78
C ILE A 86 -13.26 -13.39 10.06
N ASN A 87 -12.66 -12.32 10.59
CA ASN A 87 -12.75 -11.00 9.97
C ASN A 87 -12.17 -11.00 8.54
N LEU A 88 -11.05 -11.70 8.33
CA LEU A 88 -10.43 -11.84 7.02
C LEU A 88 -11.24 -12.75 6.09
N GLU A 89 -11.81 -13.85 6.58
CA GLU A 89 -12.74 -14.69 5.82
C GLU A 89 -13.95 -13.91 5.33
N GLU A 90 -14.58 -13.12 6.21
CA GLU A 90 -15.74 -12.30 5.86
C GLU A 90 -15.37 -11.17 4.89
N THR A 91 -14.21 -10.53 5.09
CA THR A 91 -13.72 -9.44 4.24
C THR A 91 -13.42 -9.90 2.81
N TYR A 92 -12.78 -11.05 2.66
CA TYR A 92 -12.30 -11.54 1.37
C TYR A 92 -13.20 -12.64 0.77
N GLY A 93 -14.18 -13.14 1.51
CA GLY A 93 -15.06 -14.23 1.10
C GLY A 93 -14.34 -15.58 0.95
N ILE A 94 -13.24 -15.78 1.67
CA ILE A 94 -12.44 -17.01 1.65
C ILE A 94 -12.82 -17.94 2.81
N ARG A 95 -12.31 -19.17 2.79
CA ARG A 95 -12.39 -20.12 3.89
C ARG A 95 -10.99 -20.57 4.25
N ILE A 96 -10.65 -20.50 5.54
CA ILE A 96 -9.40 -20.96 6.12
C ILE A 96 -9.75 -22.16 7.00
N SER A 97 -9.11 -23.30 6.76
CA SER A 97 -9.36 -24.50 7.55
C SER A 97 -8.68 -24.39 8.92
N ASP A 98 -9.20 -25.07 9.95
CA ASP A 98 -8.58 -25.06 11.29
C ASP A 98 -7.11 -25.51 11.24
N GLU A 99 -6.77 -26.50 10.39
CA GLU A 99 -5.37 -26.88 10.17
C GLU A 99 -4.50 -25.73 9.64
N GLU A 100 -5.03 -24.89 8.76
CA GLU A 100 -4.31 -23.76 8.17
C GLU A 100 -4.12 -22.64 9.19
N ILE A 101 -5.12 -22.40 10.04
CA ILE A 101 -5.00 -21.47 11.18
C ILE A 101 -3.84 -21.89 12.10
N ASP A 102 -3.72 -23.19 12.38
CA ASP A 102 -2.62 -23.73 13.20
C ASP A 102 -1.24 -23.65 12.50
N GLN A 103 -1.21 -23.72 11.16
CA GLN A 103 0.04 -23.55 10.39
C GLN A 103 0.47 -22.08 10.31
N VAL A 104 -0.48 -21.15 10.28
CA VAL A 104 -0.23 -19.73 10.04
C VAL A 104 0.25 -19.05 11.32
N LYS A 105 1.56 -18.79 11.37
CA LYS A 105 2.21 -18.20 12.56
C LYS A 105 2.58 -16.73 12.42
N THR A 106 2.63 -16.21 11.19
CA THR A 106 3.15 -14.88 10.88
C THR A 106 2.21 -14.12 9.97
N ILE A 107 2.31 -12.79 9.99
CA ILE A 107 1.49 -11.90 9.18
C ILE A 107 1.69 -12.16 7.69
N SER A 108 2.94 -12.35 7.23
CA SER A 108 3.23 -12.66 5.83
C SER A 108 2.53 -13.93 5.36
N GLN A 109 2.46 -14.97 6.20
CA GLN A 109 1.77 -16.21 5.83
C GLN A 109 0.26 -16.01 5.65
N ILE A 110 -0.38 -15.18 6.49
CA ILE A 110 -1.79 -14.81 6.31
C ILE A 110 -1.98 -14.10 4.96
N VAL A 111 -1.14 -13.12 4.68
CA VAL A 111 -1.22 -12.31 3.45
C VAL A 111 -1.01 -13.16 2.22
N ASP A 112 0.01 -14.03 2.23
CA ASP A 112 0.26 -15.01 1.16
C ASP A 112 -0.91 -15.96 0.97
N TYR A 113 -1.52 -16.42 2.06
CA TYR A 113 -2.68 -17.31 2.00
C TYR A 113 -3.87 -16.63 1.33
N ILE A 114 -4.20 -15.41 1.74
CA ILE A 114 -5.28 -14.61 1.16
C ILE A 114 -4.99 -14.33 -0.30
N ALA A 115 -3.76 -13.94 -0.65
CA ALA A 115 -3.37 -13.63 -2.01
C ALA A 115 -3.50 -14.83 -2.97
N GLN A 116 -3.25 -16.05 -2.48
CA GLN A 116 -3.41 -17.28 -3.26
C GLN A 116 -4.87 -17.70 -3.43
N HIS A 117 -5.71 -17.44 -2.41
CA HIS A 117 -7.11 -17.84 -2.41
C HIS A 117 -8.05 -16.79 -2.99
N LEU A 118 -7.61 -15.53 -3.06
CA LEU A 118 -8.34 -14.52 -3.80
C LEU A 118 -8.29 -14.86 -5.29
N PRO A 119 -9.45 -15.16 -5.93
CA PRO A 119 -9.47 -15.21 -7.38
C PRO A 119 -9.06 -13.83 -7.86
N ALA A 120 -8.05 -13.76 -8.71
CA ALA A 120 -7.65 -12.51 -9.37
C ALA A 120 -8.82 -11.99 -10.22
N HIS A 121 -9.82 -11.35 -9.58
CA HIS A 121 -10.88 -10.67 -10.28
C HIS A 121 -10.24 -9.44 -10.89
N SER A 122 -9.91 -9.64 -12.16
CA SER A 122 -9.46 -8.66 -13.13
C SER A 122 -10.30 -7.39 -12.99
N GLY A 123 -9.61 -6.25 -13.04
CA GLY A 123 -10.20 -4.96 -12.72
C GLY A 123 -11.46 -4.64 -13.51
N LYS A 124 -12.31 -3.83 -12.88
CA LYS A 124 -13.03 -2.77 -13.56
C LYS A 124 -13.28 -1.62 -12.59
N GLN A 125 -12.57 -0.54 -12.89
CA GLN A 125 -12.93 0.85 -12.72
C GLN A 125 -14.45 1.08 -12.85
N ASP A 126 -15.04 1.80 -11.89
CA ASP A 126 -16.21 2.65 -12.11
C ASP A 126 -15.77 4.10 -11.92
#